data_AF-A0A258ZJL8-F1
#
_entry.id   AF-A0A258ZJL8-F1
#
_cell.length_a   1.000
_cell.length_b   1.000
_cell.length_c   1.000
_cell.angle_alpha   90.00
_cell.angle_beta   90.00
_cell.angle_gamma   90.00
#
_symmetry.space_group_name_H-M   'P 1'
#
loop_
_entity.id
_entity.type
_entity.pdbx_description
1 polymer ?
#
loop_
_entity_poly.entity_id
_entity_poly.type
_entity_poly.pdbx_seq_one_letter_code
_entity_poly.pdbx_strand_id
1 'polypeptide(L)'
;MDQYYLQDSRNYVGNDVLWWKKGGAGYTTDLREAEVYSKDAAVRKHECRESDIPWPKDYIDARTRPAVDFQYIKRDEALAGTGITLKKPQKLRKDVSMCIGCGRFMSDKQRYTSNCPHCGADNHP
;
A
#
# COMPACT_ATOMS: atom_id res chain seq x y z
N MET A 1 12.31 34.81 -2.19
CA MET A 1 12.41 34.16 -3.51
C MET A 1 11.30 33.13 -3.56
N ASP A 2 10.45 33.17 -4.58
CA ASP A 2 9.31 32.26 -4.69
C ASP A 2 9.81 30.85 -5.05
N GLN A 3 9.78 29.94 -4.07
CA GLN A 3 10.21 28.56 -4.20
C GLN A 3 9.00 27.63 -4.37
N TYR A 4 9.17 26.57 -5.17
CA TYR A 4 8.10 25.63 -5.48
C TYR A 4 8.57 24.19 -5.39
N TYR A 5 7.66 23.33 -4.95
CA TYR A 5 7.74 21.89 -5.16
C TYR A 5 6.93 21.52 -6.42
N LEU A 6 7.34 20.46 -7.11
CA LEU A 6 6.57 19.89 -8.22
C LEU A 6 5.97 18.56 -7.79
N GLN A 7 4.65 18.49 -7.80
CA GLN A 7 3.91 17.25 -7.62
C GLN A 7 3.83 16.49 -8.95
N ASP A 8 3.95 15.17 -8.92
CA ASP A 8 3.42 14.30 -9.98
C ASP A 8 1.98 13.88 -9.62
N SER A 9 0.99 14.42 -10.32
CA SER A 9 -0.43 14.24 -9.99
C SER A 9 -1.02 12.91 -10.46
N ARG A 10 -0.25 12.09 -11.18
CA ARG A 10 -0.74 10.83 -11.76
C ARG A 10 -1.06 9.77 -10.72
N ASN A 11 -0.44 9.83 -9.54
CA ASN A 11 -0.62 8.86 -8.46
C ASN A 11 -0.40 9.48 -7.08
N TYR A 12 -0.82 8.74 -6.05
CA TYR A 12 -0.56 9.01 -4.64
C TYR A 12 0.05 7.77 -3.98
N VAL A 13 0.82 7.95 -2.92
CA VAL A 13 1.25 6.86 -2.04
C VAL A 13 0.37 6.89 -0.80
N GLY A 14 -0.71 6.11 -0.82
CA GLY A 14 -1.77 6.23 0.19
C GLY A 14 -2.38 7.63 0.15
N ASN A 15 -2.18 8.39 1.22
CA ASN A 15 -2.65 9.77 1.35
C ASN A 15 -1.58 10.83 1.02
N ASP A 16 -0.35 10.40 0.72
CA ASP A 16 0.79 11.30 0.57
C ASP A 16 1.04 11.64 -0.91
N VAL A 17 1.42 12.90 -1.15
CA VAL A 17 1.71 13.45 -2.48
C VAL A 17 3.09 13.00 -2.96
N LEU A 18 3.20 12.67 -4.25
CA LEU A 18 4.48 12.38 -4.90
C LEU A 18 5.14 13.67 -5.41
N TRP A 19 6.35 13.94 -4.94
CA TRP A 19 7.17 15.08 -5.33
C TRP A 19 8.32 14.64 -6.23
N TRP A 20 8.72 15.48 -7.18
CA TRP A 20 9.97 15.26 -7.92
C TRP A 20 11.17 15.23 -6.97
N LYS A 21 11.95 14.15 -7.01
CA LYS A 21 13.14 13.98 -6.18
C LYS A 21 14.31 14.78 -6.74
N LYS A 22 15.18 15.28 -5.85
CA LYS A 22 16.42 15.98 -6.19
C LYS A 22 17.24 15.24 -7.24
N GLY A 23 17.78 15.98 -8.20
CA GLY A 23 18.65 15.43 -9.24
C GLY A 23 17.94 14.50 -10.24
N GLY A 24 16.60 14.54 -10.31
CA GLY A 24 15.83 13.73 -11.25
C GLY A 24 15.78 12.25 -10.90
N ALA A 25 16.02 11.89 -9.64
CA ALA A 25 16.07 10.50 -9.15
C ALA A 25 14.67 9.87 -8.91
N GLY A 26 13.68 10.20 -9.75
CA GLY A 26 12.29 9.74 -9.62
C GLY A 26 11.44 10.62 -8.70
N TYR A 27 10.59 9.97 -7.89
CA TYR A 27 9.62 10.65 -7.02
C TYR A 27 9.81 10.26 -5.56
N THR A 28 9.39 11.13 -4.65
CA THR A 28 9.49 10.93 -3.19
C THR A 28 8.29 11.52 -2.48
N THR A 29 7.90 10.96 -1.34
CA THR A 29 6.94 11.58 -0.41
C THR A 29 7.64 12.42 0.66
N ASP A 30 8.98 12.34 0.76
CA ASP A 30 9.78 13.10 1.71
C ASP A 30 10.21 14.46 1.11
N LEU A 31 9.63 15.54 1.62
CA LEU A 31 9.95 16.92 1.19
C LEU A 31 11.42 17.31 1.40
N ARG A 32 12.16 16.63 2.27
CA ARG A 32 13.61 16.86 2.46
C ARG A 32 14.42 16.40 1.25
N GLU A 33 13.90 15.42 0.52
CA GLU A 33 14.48 14.88 -0.70
C GLU A 33 13.87 15.48 -1.97
N ALA A 34 12.78 16.25 -1.86
CA ALA A 34 12.13 16.89 -2.98
C ALA A 34 13.01 18.02 -3.58
N GLU A 35 13.03 18.10 -4.90
CA GLU A 35 13.68 19.18 -5.64
C GLU A 35 12.93 20.50 -5.44
N VAL A 36 13.67 21.60 -5.27
CA VAL A 36 13.09 22.93 -5.07
C VAL A 36 13.35 23.75 -6.32
N TYR A 37 12.27 24.21 -6.94
CA TYR A 37 12.31 24.95 -8.20
C TYR A 37 12.10 26.44 -7.95
N SER A 38 12.70 27.28 -8.81
CA SER A 38 12.23 28.64 -9.00
C SER A 38 10.87 28.64 -9.70
N LYS A 39 10.12 29.74 -9.60
CA LYS A 39 8.84 29.93 -10.29
C LYS A 39 8.93 29.59 -11.79
N ASP A 40 9.89 30.17 -12.50
CA ASP A 40 10.03 29.99 -13.96
C ASP A 40 10.39 28.54 -14.34
N ALA A 41 11.18 27.86 -13.50
CA ALA A 41 11.51 26.46 -13.73
C ALA A 41 10.30 25.54 -13.48
N ALA A 42 9.51 25.83 -12.45
CA ALA A 42 8.31 25.07 -12.11
C ALA A 42 7.21 25.23 -13.18
N VAL A 43 6.98 26.45 -13.66
CA VAL A 43 6.04 26.74 -14.75
C VAL A 43 6.45 26.00 -16.03
N ARG A 44 7.72 26.09 -16.42
CA ARG A 44 8.22 25.40 -17.61
C ARG A 44 8.03 23.87 -17.54
N LYS A 45 8.23 23.28 -16.36
CA LYS A 45 7.98 21.85 -16.14
C LYS A 45 6.52 21.48 -16.34
N HIS A 46 5.61 22.28 -15.77
CA HIS A 46 4.17 22.11 -15.95
C HIS A 46 3.75 22.27 -17.42
N GLU A 47 4.31 23.23 -18.15
CA GLU A 47 4.05 23.41 -19.58
C GLU A 47 4.54 22.23 -20.42
N CYS A 48 5.67 21.61 -20.05
CA CYS A 48 6.13 20.37 -20.69
C CYS A 48 5.25 19.16 -20.33
N ARG A 49 4.61 19.18 -19.17
CA ARG A 49 3.82 18.06 -18.66
C ARG A 49 2.75 18.52 -17.67
N GLU A 50 1.49 18.45 -18.08
CA GLU A 50 0.34 18.89 -17.28
C GLU A 50 0.23 18.23 -15.89
N SER A 51 0.74 17.00 -15.73
CA SER A 51 0.71 16.30 -14.45
C SER A 51 1.73 16.81 -13.43
N ASP A 52 2.71 17.60 -13.87
CA ASP A 52 3.72 18.21 -13.00
C ASP A 52 3.14 19.51 -12.43
N ILE A 53 2.48 19.44 -11.28
CA ILE A 53 1.75 20.58 -10.68
C ILE A 53 2.67 21.36 -9.74
N PRO A 54 2.91 22.67 -9.99
CA PRO A 54 3.74 23.49 -9.12
C PRO A 54 2.98 23.96 -7.89
N TRP A 55 3.57 23.76 -6.71
CA TRP A 55 3.02 24.17 -5.42
C TRP A 55 3.99 25.13 -4.70
N PRO A 56 3.52 26.28 -4.18
CA PRO A 56 4.36 27.15 -3.38
C PRO A 56 4.94 26.39 -2.18
N LYS A 57 6.26 26.48 -2.00
CA LYS A 57 6.99 25.75 -0.95
C LYS A 57 6.44 26.07 0.43
N ASP A 58 6.26 27.35 0.75
CA ASP A 58 5.75 27.79 2.06
C ASP A 58 4.34 27.25 2.35
N TYR A 59 3.49 27.12 1.32
CA TYR A 59 2.15 26.55 1.46
C TYR A 59 2.19 25.07 1.86
N ILE A 60 3.11 24.31 1.28
CA ILE A 60 3.29 22.87 1.54
C ILE A 60 4.02 22.64 2.86
N ASP A 61 5.07 23.38 3.14
CA ASP A 61 5.83 23.29 4.40
C ASP A 61 4.92 23.55 5.61
N ALA A 62 3.97 24.48 5.50
CA ALA A 62 2.99 24.75 6.56
C ALA A 62 1.97 23.62 6.80
N ARG A 63 1.88 22.64 5.89
CA ARG A 63 0.89 21.54 5.91
C ARG A 63 1.54 20.17 5.99
N THR A 64 2.88 20.11 5.95
CA THR A 64 3.59 18.84 6.04
C THR A 64 3.51 18.26 7.45
N ARG A 65 3.49 16.93 7.53
CA ARG A 65 3.54 16.18 8.78
C ARG A 65 4.67 15.16 8.69
N PRO A 66 5.40 14.89 9.79
CA PRO A 66 6.32 13.77 9.83
C PRO A 66 5.59 12.45 9.53
N ALA A 67 6.19 11.62 8.68
CA ALA A 67 5.72 10.28 8.36
C ALA A 67 6.88 9.28 8.49
N VAL A 68 6.55 8.03 8.80
CA VAL A 68 7.52 6.92 8.86
C VAL A 68 7.37 6.10 7.60
N ASP A 69 8.43 6.04 6.81
CA ASP A 69 8.48 5.17 5.64
C ASP A 69 8.79 3.72 6.07
N PHE A 70 7.90 2.81 5.67
CA PHE A 70 7.98 1.40 6.04
C PHE A 70 9.23 0.71 5.48
N GLN A 71 9.88 1.26 4.46
CA GLN A 71 11.11 0.73 3.89
C GLN A 71 12.31 0.84 4.87
N TYR A 72 12.26 1.77 5.82
CA TYR A 72 13.30 1.97 6.84
C TYR A 72 12.99 1.32 8.19
N ILE A 73 11.83 0.70 8.37
CA ILE A 73 11.49 0.01 9.61
C ILE A 73 11.75 -1.49 9.48
N LYS A 74 12.42 -2.04 10.48
CA LYS A 74 12.55 -3.48 10.65
C LYS A 74 11.99 -3.86 12.01
N ARG A 75 10.81 -4.46 11.97
CA ARG A 75 10.05 -4.81 13.18
C ARG A 75 10.84 -5.73 14.11
N ASP A 76 11.58 -6.69 13.56
CA ASP A 76 12.33 -7.66 14.35
C ASP A 76 13.51 -7.01 15.08
N GLU A 77 14.20 -6.06 14.42
CA GLU A 77 15.26 -5.26 15.06
C GLU A 77 14.67 -4.36 16.15
N ALA A 78 13.53 -3.71 15.89
CA ALA A 78 12.89 -2.80 16.84
C ALA A 78 12.32 -3.50 18.09
N LEU A 79 11.92 -4.77 17.98
CA LEU A 79 11.37 -5.55 19.10
C LEU A 79 12.41 -6.40 19.83
N ALA A 80 13.64 -6.50 19.31
CA ALA A 80 14.70 -7.29 19.93
C ALA A 80 14.97 -6.83 21.38
N GLY A 81 14.96 -7.77 22.34
CA GLY A 81 15.22 -7.49 23.75
C GLY A 81 14.08 -6.79 24.52
N THR A 82 12.98 -6.42 23.85
CA THR A 82 11.85 -5.73 24.51
C THR A 82 10.93 -6.66 25.32
N GLY A 83 11.05 -7.97 25.14
CA GLY A 83 10.14 -8.97 25.73
C GLY A 83 8.75 -9.01 25.06
N ILE A 84 8.48 -8.15 24.07
CA ILE A 84 7.19 -8.10 23.36
C ILE A 84 7.09 -9.28 22.39
N THR A 85 6.08 -10.13 22.58
CA THR A 85 5.78 -11.26 21.68
C THR A 85 4.53 -10.96 20.85
N LEU A 86 4.69 -10.93 19.53
CA LEU A 86 3.55 -10.71 18.61
C LEU A 86 2.65 -11.93 18.55
N LYS A 87 1.34 -11.73 18.76
CA LYS A 87 0.34 -12.79 18.53
C LYS A 87 0.24 -13.06 17.03
N LYS A 88 0.50 -14.29 16.62
CA LYS A 88 0.28 -14.69 15.22
C LYS A 88 -1.22 -14.62 14.90
N PRO A 89 -1.61 -14.07 13.75
CA PRO A 89 -3.00 -14.13 13.30
C PRO A 89 -3.47 -15.59 13.28
N GLN A 90 -4.60 -15.87 13.92
CA GLN A 90 -5.21 -17.20 13.82
C GLN A 90 -5.71 -17.36 12.38
N LYS A 91 -5.28 -18.42 11.70
CA LYS A 91 -5.84 -18.75 10.39
C LYS A 91 -7.31 -19.07 10.59
N LEU A 92 -8.17 -18.44 9.80
CA LEU A 92 -9.59 -18.77 9.77
C LEU A 92 -9.71 -20.28 9.47
N ARG A 93 -10.48 -20.99 10.29
CA ARG A 93 -10.76 -22.40 10.04
C ARG A 93 -11.53 -22.49 8.72
N LYS A 94 -11.13 -23.42 7.85
CA LYS A 94 -11.87 -23.68 6.62
C LYS A 94 -13.18 -24.37 6.99
N ASP A 95 -14.27 -23.92 6.40
CA ASP A 95 -15.54 -24.63 6.51
C ASP A 95 -15.44 -25.99 5.83
N VAL A 96 -15.77 -27.02 6.60
CA VAL A 96 -15.84 -28.41 6.15
C VAL A 96 -17.25 -28.90 6.45
N SER A 97 -17.95 -29.33 5.39
CA SER A 97 -19.27 -29.93 5.50
C SER A 97 -19.13 -31.44 5.63
N MET A 98 -20.11 -32.11 6.26
CA MET A 98 -20.17 -33.57 6.24
C MET A 98 -21.06 -34.04 5.08
N CYS A 99 -20.64 -35.12 4.42
CA CYS A 99 -21.46 -35.76 3.40
C CYS A 99 -22.75 -36.30 4.02
N ILE A 100 -23.91 -35.99 3.42
CA ILE A 100 -25.23 -36.42 3.89
C ILE A 100 -25.40 -37.96 3.90
N GLY A 101 -24.68 -38.67 3.02
CA GLY A 101 -24.82 -40.12 2.87
C GLY A 101 -23.89 -40.94 3.76
N CYS A 102 -22.66 -40.48 3.98
CA CYS A 102 -21.65 -41.27 4.70
C CYS A 102 -20.90 -40.51 5.81
N GLY A 103 -21.26 -39.25 6.08
CA GLY A 103 -20.63 -38.44 7.13
C GLY A 103 -19.19 -37.99 6.83
N ARG A 104 -18.60 -38.37 5.70
CA ARG A 104 -17.25 -37.97 5.31
C ARG A 104 -17.15 -36.45 5.19
N PHE A 105 -16.11 -35.86 5.79
CA PHE A 105 -15.82 -34.44 5.62
C PHE A 105 -15.50 -34.12 4.15
N MET A 106 -16.11 -33.06 3.66
CA MET A 106 -15.94 -32.49 2.34
C MET A 106 -15.53 -31.03 2.49
N SER A 107 -14.55 -30.61 1.70
CA SER A 107 -14.26 -29.18 1.55
C SER A 107 -15.42 -28.49 0.85
N ASP A 108 -15.57 -27.18 1.08
CA ASP A 108 -16.62 -26.41 0.41
C ASP A 108 -16.55 -26.51 -1.12
N LYS A 109 -15.35 -26.50 -1.71
CA LYS A 109 -15.17 -26.78 -3.15
C LYS A 109 -15.78 -28.13 -3.56
N GLN A 110 -15.46 -29.21 -2.84
CA GLN A 110 -15.98 -30.54 -3.15
C GLN A 110 -17.51 -30.60 -3.04
N ARG A 111 -18.09 -29.85 -2.10
CA ARG A 111 -19.54 -29.72 -1.94
C ARG A 111 -20.20 -29.09 -3.17
N TYR A 112 -19.54 -28.15 -3.86
CA TYR A 112 -20.08 -27.42 -5.01
C TYR A 112 -19.73 -27.99 -6.39
N THR A 113 -18.75 -28.89 -6.50
CA THR A 113 -18.23 -29.31 -7.81
C THR A 113 -18.35 -30.80 -8.11
N SER A 114 -18.72 -31.62 -7.13
CA SER A 114 -18.63 -33.07 -7.25
C SER A 114 -19.52 -33.79 -6.25
N ASN A 115 -20.03 -34.95 -6.64
CA ASN A 115 -20.61 -35.89 -5.70
C ASN A 115 -19.55 -36.41 -4.73
N CYS A 116 -20.00 -36.94 -3.59
CA CYS A 116 -19.12 -37.49 -2.59
C CYS A 116 -18.21 -38.58 -3.20
N PRO A 117 -16.87 -38.44 -3.14
CA PRO A 117 -15.96 -39.40 -3.75
C PRO A 117 -15.95 -40.76 -3.05
N HIS A 118 -16.58 -40.87 -1.87
CA HIS A 118 -16.67 -42.11 -1.11
C HIS A 118 -17.94 -42.90 -1.42
N CYS A 119 -19.11 -42.25 -1.31
CA CYS A 119 -20.40 -42.93 -1.42
C CYS A 119 -21.25 -42.46 -2.62
N GLY A 120 -20.75 -41.53 -3.44
CA GLY A 120 -21.46 -41.01 -4.60
C GLY A 120 -22.63 -40.08 -4.30
N ALA A 121 -22.93 -39.81 -3.02
CA ALA A 121 -24.04 -38.94 -2.63
C ALA A 121 -23.86 -37.51 -3.15
N ASP A 122 -24.94 -36.92 -3.64
CA ASP A 122 -25.00 -35.51 -4.03
C ASP A 122 -25.09 -34.64 -2.76
N ASN A 123 -24.17 -33.67 -2.65
CA ASN A 123 -24.07 -32.76 -1.50
C ASN A 123 -24.12 -31.28 -1.93
N HIS A 124 -24.44 -31.01 -3.20
CA HIS A 124 -24.60 -29.65 -3.69
C HIS A 124 -25.79 -28.98 -2.96
N PRO A 125 -25.65 -27.70 -2.56
CA PRO A 125 -26.76 -26.96 -1.96
C PRO A 125 -27.89 -26.63 -2.94
#